data_AF-A0A815N7J5-F1
#
_entry.id   AF-A0A815N7J5-F1
#
_cell.length_a   1.000
_cell.length_b   1.000
_cell.length_c   1.000
_cell.angle_alpha   90.00
_cell.angle_beta   90.00
_cell.angle_gamma   90.00
#
_symmetry.space_group_name_H-M   'P 1'
#
loop_
_entity.id
_entity.type
_entity.pdbx_description
1 polymer ?
#
loop_
_entity_poly.entity_id
_entity_poly.type
_entity_poly.pdbx_seq_one_letter_code
_entity_poly.pdbx_strand_id
1 'polypeptide(L)'
;MYMLIDFMEFDVSNINIDKEHFLSAISIYLYKPHVVNKRVTTVRFALALDRNDRKYSIGKTIVDKRTLISKNPRIYHDQDEYILSNEMSIEFRPIILNSINNNNKSCSVQVFAYRFELLINENKIRLIIIDNNKIEKEILWLKNNLMPKFIKWCQTNIENSTENTTLKLISIEEYQHEYERLKIKYGKYLTTNWCESTDPQKHVFEDLGIASYLLTYWRQYSSSFQKPIKFIDLGCGNS
;
A
#
# COMPACT_ATOMS: atom_id res chain seq x y z
N MET A 1 29.14 -12.90 -18.88
CA MET A 1 27.99 -13.75 -19.23
C MET A 1 27.43 -14.34 -17.93
N TYR A 2 26.63 -13.55 -17.21
CA TYR A 2 25.98 -14.02 -15.98
C TYR A 2 24.63 -14.62 -16.38
N MET A 3 24.41 -15.91 -16.08
CA MET A 3 23.10 -16.53 -16.20
C MET A 3 22.12 -15.73 -15.34
N LEU A 4 21.25 -14.96 -16.00
CA LEU A 4 20.12 -14.28 -15.37
C LEU A 4 19.15 -15.37 -14.92
N ILE A 5 19.21 -15.73 -13.64
CA ILE A 5 18.29 -16.69 -13.08
C ILE A 5 16.88 -16.08 -13.17
N ASP A 6 15.97 -16.73 -13.89
CA ASP A 6 14.56 -16.33 -14.01
C ASP A 6 13.79 -16.41 -12.68
N PHE A 7 14.44 -16.97 -11.67
CA PHE A 7 13.93 -17.10 -10.32
C PHE A 7 15.04 -16.98 -9.28
N MET A 8 14.67 -16.82 -8.02
CA MET A 8 15.56 -16.85 -6.88
C MET A 8 14.93 -17.74 -5.83
N GLU A 9 15.70 -18.65 -5.26
CA GLU A 9 15.24 -19.52 -4.18
C GLU A 9 15.81 -19.06 -2.85
N PHE A 10 14.96 -19.08 -1.84
CA PHE A 10 15.29 -18.71 -0.48
C PHE A 10 15.01 -19.92 0.40
N ASP A 11 16.07 -20.47 0.98
CA ASP A 11 15.99 -21.58 1.93
C ASP A 11 15.36 -21.11 3.24
N VAL A 12 14.34 -21.84 3.67
CA VAL A 12 13.57 -21.60 4.89
C VAL A 12 13.51 -22.82 5.81
N SER A 13 14.39 -23.80 5.59
CA SER A 13 14.51 -25.04 6.39
C SER A 13 14.66 -24.77 7.90
N ASN A 14 15.33 -23.69 8.28
CA ASN A 14 15.54 -23.31 9.69
C ASN A 14 14.27 -22.83 10.41
N ILE A 15 13.14 -22.69 9.72
CA ILE A 15 11.95 -21.97 10.20
C ILE A 15 10.69 -22.85 10.23
N ASN A 16 10.70 -24.00 9.54
CA ASN A 16 9.52 -24.87 9.37
C ASN A 16 8.29 -24.09 8.85
N ILE A 17 8.43 -23.43 7.69
CA ILE A 17 7.35 -22.68 7.05
C ILE A 17 6.38 -23.64 6.37
N ASP A 18 5.13 -23.65 6.81
CA ASP A 18 4.03 -24.28 6.10
C ASP A 18 3.22 -23.28 5.26
N LYS A 19 2.13 -23.77 4.66
CA LYS A 19 1.21 -22.97 3.85
C LYS A 19 0.61 -21.78 4.60
N GLU A 20 0.24 -21.94 5.87
CA GLU A 20 -0.41 -20.88 6.65
C GLU A 20 0.55 -19.72 6.92
N HIS A 21 1.81 -20.04 7.26
CA HIS A 21 2.87 -19.04 7.42
C HIS A 21 3.11 -18.24 6.13
N PHE A 22 3.17 -18.93 4.99
CA PHE A 22 3.32 -18.28 3.69
C PHE A 22 2.13 -17.38 3.36
N LEU A 23 0.90 -17.88 3.53
CA LEU A 23 -0.32 -17.09 3.28
C LEU A 23 -0.43 -15.87 4.21
N SER A 24 -0.01 -15.99 5.47
CA SER A 24 0.04 -14.87 6.41
C SER A 24 1.02 -13.78 5.97
N ALA A 25 2.22 -14.17 5.52
CA ALA A 25 3.21 -13.23 4.98
C ALA A 25 2.71 -12.55 3.69
N ILE A 26 2.04 -13.31 2.81
CA ILE A 26 1.39 -12.78 1.61
C ILE A 26 0.31 -11.76 1.98
N SER A 27 -0.52 -12.05 2.98
CA SER A 27 -1.55 -11.13 3.46
C SER A 27 -0.95 -9.81 3.94
N ILE A 28 0.16 -9.84 4.70
CA ILE A 28 0.88 -8.62 5.10
C ILE A 28 1.31 -7.81 3.88
N TYR A 29 1.90 -8.47 2.87
CA TYR A 29 2.36 -7.76 1.67
C TYR A 29 1.20 -7.24 0.80
N LEU A 30 0.07 -7.95 0.77
CA LEU A 30 -1.12 -7.56 0.02
C LEU A 30 -1.77 -6.30 0.59
N TYR A 31 -1.98 -6.28 1.91
CA TYR A 31 -2.76 -5.23 2.58
C TYR A 31 -1.90 -4.11 3.16
N LYS A 32 -0.62 -4.37 3.46
CA LYS A 32 0.29 -3.41 4.12
C LYS A 32 1.61 -3.22 3.35
N PRO A 33 1.65 -3.07 2.00
CA PRO A 33 2.90 -2.93 1.25
C PRO A 33 3.76 -1.72 1.67
N HIS A 34 3.16 -0.69 2.29
CA HIS A 34 3.87 0.49 2.81
C HIS A 34 4.94 0.15 3.85
N VAL A 35 4.85 -1.00 4.53
CA VAL A 35 5.84 -1.46 5.52
C VAL A 35 7.19 -1.76 4.89
N VAL A 36 7.24 -1.99 3.57
CA VAL A 36 8.46 -2.28 2.81
C VAL A 36 8.68 -1.27 1.68
N ASN A 37 7.62 -0.80 1.04
CA ASN A 37 7.67 0.23 0.01
C ASN A 37 7.23 1.60 0.57
N LYS A 38 8.20 2.45 0.92
CA LYS A 38 7.95 3.79 1.49
C LYS A 38 7.27 4.79 0.52
N ARG A 39 7.14 4.44 -0.77
CA ARG A 39 6.42 5.27 -1.76
C ARG A 39 4.91 5.06 -1.69
N VAL A 40 4.44 4.02 -1.01
CA VAL A 40 3.02 3.65 -0.89
C VAL A 40 2.51 4.04 0.50
N THR A 41 1.27 4.50 0.56
CA THR A 41 0.58 4.89 1.79
C THR A 41 -0.41 3.81 2.24
N THR A 42 -1.20 3.29 1.31
CA THR A 42 -2.26 2.30 1.52
C THR A 42 -2.54 1.57 0.20
N VAL A 43 -3.44 0.61 0.26
CA VAL A 43 -3.95 -0.14 -0.89
C VAL A 43 -5.45 0.00 -0.94
N ARG A 44 -5.99 0.11 -2.15
CA ARG A 44 -7.40 -0.05 -2.44
C ARG A 44 -7.60 -1.30 -3.27
N PHE A 45 -8.53 -2.16 -2.89
CA PHE A 45 -8.98 -3.27 -3.73
C PHE A 45 -10.18 -2.80 -4.53
N ALA A 46 -10.33 -3.30 -5.76
CA ALA A 46 -11.55 -3.05 -6.53
C ALA A 46 -12.75 -3.55 -5.70
N LEU A 47 -13.76 -2.69 -5.49
CA LEU A 47 -15.02 -3.13 -4.90
C LEU A 47 -15.56 -4.24 -5.78
N ALA A 48 -15.87 -5.40 -5.20
CA ALA A 48 -16.61 -6.44 -5.88
C ALA A 48 -17.92 -5.81 -6.36
N LEU A 49 -18.01 -5.50 -7.66
CA LEU A 49 -19.27 -5.21 -8.30
C LEU A 49 -20.03 -6.53 -8.23
N ASP A 50 -20.97 -6.60 -7.29
CA ASP A 50 -21.84 -7.73 -7.03
C ASP A 50 -21.21 -8.92 -6.28
N ARG A 51 -21.99 -9.50 -5.36
CA ARG A 51 -21.60 -10.68 -4.56
C ARG A 51 -21.40 -11.94 -5.40
N ASN A 52 -21.76 -11.87 -6.69
CA ASN A 52 -21.55 -12.89 -7.70
C ASN A 52 -20.16 -12.82 -8.35
N ASP A 53 -19.43 -11.69 -8.25
CA ASP A 53 -18.04 -11.55 -8.72
C ASP A 53 -17.01 -11.89 -7.63
N ARG A 54 -17.35 -12.81 -6.72
CA ARG A 54 -16.28 -13.56 -6.05
C ARG A 54 -15.54 -14.34 -7.13
N LYS A 55 -14.35 -13.84 -7.47
CA LYS A 55 -13.27 -14.56 -8.14
C LYS A 55 -13.67 -14.98 -9.56
N TYR A 56 -13.12 -14.33 -10.57
CA TYR A 56 -12.85 -15.04 -11.82
C TYR A 56 -11.86 -16.16 -11.50
N SER A 57 -12.36 -17.30 -11.03
CA SER A 57 -11.58 -18.47 -10.77
C SER A 57 -11.34 -19.15 -12.11
N ILE A 58 -10.22 -18.83 -12.76
CA ILE A 58 -9.74 -19.63 -13.88
C ILE A 58 -9.10 -20.88 -13.25
N GLY A 59 -9.91 -21.91 -13.01
CA GLY A 59 -9.52 -23.08 -12.22
C GLY A 59 -9.36 -22.75 -10.73
N LYS A 60 -8.26 -23.15 -10.09
CA LYS A 60 -7.95 -22.88 -8.67
C LYS A 60 -7.35 -21.48 -8.41
N THR A 61 -7.17 -20.66 -9.44
CA THR A 61 -6.49 -19.36 -9.34
C THR A 61 -7.49 -18.24 -9.13
N ILE A 62 -7.34 -17.50 -8.05
CA ILE A 62 -8.11 -16.30 -7.71
C ILE A 62 -7.48 -15.10 -8.40
N VAL A 63 -8.28 -14.35 -9.17
CA VAL A 63 -7.88 -13.08 -9.75
C VAL A 63 -8.53 -11.93 -8.97
N ASP A 64 -7.72 -10.96 -8.57
CA ASP A 64 -8.15 -9.73 -7.91
C ASP A 64 -7.41 -8.52 -8.53
N LYS A 65 -7.91 -7.30 -8.29
CA LYS A 65 -7.26 -6.06 -8.70
C LYS A 65 -7.06 -5.16 -7.49
N ARG A 66 -5.83 -4.69 -7.32
CA ARG A 66 -5.49 -3.66 -6.33
C ARG A 66 -4.90 -2.42 -6.98
N THR A 67 -5.09 -1.29 -6.31
CA THR A 67 -4.41 -0.02 -6.57
C THR A 67 -3.51 0.29 -5.38
N LEU A 68 -2.21 0.42 -5.62
CA LEU A 68 -1.26 0.97 -4.67
C LEU A 68 -1.39 2.50 -4.69
N ILE A 69 -1.71 3.09 -3.54
CA ILE A 69 -1.90 4.53 -3.42
C ILE A 69 -0.56 5.17 -3.05
N SER A 70 -0.15 6.14 -3.85
CA SER A 70 1.08 6.92 -3.68
C SER A 70 1.07 7.69 -2.37
N LYS A 71 2.16 7.66 -1.61
CA LYS A 71 2.38 8.51 -0.43
C LYS A 71 2.70 9.96 -0.80
N ASN A 72 3.22 10.20 -2.00
CA ASN A 72 3.52 11.53 -2.50
C ASN A 72 3.04 11.66 -3.96
N PRO A 73 1.77 12.03 -4.17
CA PRO A 73 1.15 12.14 -5.50
C PRO A 73 1.86 13.12 -6.45
N ARG A 74 2.67 14.05 -5.91
CA ARG A 74 3.44 15.01 -6.71
C ARG A 74 4.64 14.37 -7.40
N ILE A 75 5.18 13.30 -6.83
CA ILE A 75 6.38 12.59 -7.34
C ILE A 75 5.99 11.27 -7.98
N TYR A 76 5.01 10.57 -7.39
CA TYR A 76 4.60 9.25 -7.81
C TYR A 76 3.12 9.17 -8.15
N HIS A 77 2.79 8.52 -9.26
CA HIS A 77 1.41 8.14 -9.56
C HIS A 77 1.05 6.82 -8.87
N ASP A 78 -0.25 6.60 -8.65
CA ASP A 78 -0.79 5.34 -8.14
C ASP A 78 -0.56 4.20 -9.14
N GLN A 79 -0.40 2.97 -8.64
CA GLN A 79 -0.13 1.80 -9.48
C GLN A 79 -1.25 0.77 -9.35
N ASP A 80 -1.92 0.48 -10.45
CA ASP A 80 -2.83 -0.66 -10.55
C ASP A 80 -2.06 -1.96 -10.81
N GLU A 81 -2.48 -3.04 -10.16
CA GLU A 81 -1.88 -4.38 -10.32
C GLU A 81 -2.97 -5.45 -10.30
N TYR A 82 -2.86 -6.44 -11.21
CA TYR A 82 -3.62 -7.68 -11.08
C TYR A 82 -2.89 -8.63 -10.14
N ILE A 83 -3.68 -9.32 -9.32
CA ILE A 83 -3.21 -10.32 -8.36
C ILE A 83 -3.76 -11.67 -8.81
N LEU A 84 -2.87 -12.62 -9.05
CA LEU A 84 -3.25 -14.00 -9.36
C LEU A 84 -2.72 -14.88 -8.23
N SER A 85 -3.60 -15.51 -7.47
CA SER A 85 -3.20 -16.32 -6.31
C SER A 85 -3.82 -17.71 -6.33
N ASN A 86 -3.09 -18.69 -5.82
CA ASN A 86 -3.61 -19.99 -5.44
C ASN A 86 -3.04 -20.36 -4.06
N GLU A 87 -3.24 -21.60 -3.63
CA GLU A 87 -2.84 -22.04 -2.30
C GLU A 87 -1.33 -21.99 -2.03
N MET A 88 -0.51 -22.02 -3.07
CA MET A 88 0.94 -22.20 -2.98
C MET A 88 1.73 -21.08 -3.66
N SER A 89 1.05 -20.18 -4.37
CA SER A 89 1.71 -19.11 -5.11
C SER A 89 0.84 -17.89 -5.28
N ILE A 90 1.49 -16.76 -5.49
CA ILE A 90 0.84 -15.49 -5.81
C ILE A 90 1.71 -14.65 -6.71
N GLU A 91 1.08 -14.05 -7.69
CA GLU A 91 1.68 -13.28 -8.74
C GLU A 91 1.08 -11.88 -8.78
N PHE A 92 1.97 -10.91 -8.97
CA PHE A 92 1.65 -9.50 -9.09
C PHE A 92 1.96 -9.08 -10.53
N ARG A 93 0.97 -8.53 -11.24
CA ARG A 93 1.12 -8.01 -12.60
C ARG A 93 0.78 -6.52 -12.63
N PRO A 94 1.77 -5.62 -12.63
CA PRO A 94 1.54 -4.20 -12.81
C PRO A 94 0.81 -3.91 -14.13
N ILE A 95 -0.20 -3.05 -14.08
CA ILE A 95 -0.89 -2.55 -15.27
C ILE A 95 -0.13 -1.31 -15.75
N ILE A 96 0.52 -1.43 -16.90
CA ILE A 96 1.23 -0.31 -17.55
C ILE A 96 0.21 0.42 -18.42
N LEU A 97 -0.23 1.60 -17.98
CA LEU A 97 -1.10 2.45 -18.77
C LEU A 97 -0.25 3.23 -19.76
N ASN A 98 -0.20 2.76 -21.00
CA ASN A 98 0.54 3.39 -22.11
C ASN A 98 0.03 4.82 -22.45
N SER A 99 -1.10 5.26 -21.88
CA SER A 99 -1.74 6.54 -22.21
C SER A 99 -1.50 7.67 -21.20
N ILE A 100 -0.81 7.43 -20.09
CA ILE A 100 -0.60 8.48 -19.09
C ILE A 100 0.71 9.21 -19.42
N ASN A 101 0.57 10.39 -20.02
CA ASN A 101 1.60 11.44 -20.15
C ASN A 101 2.00 12.02 -18.77
N ASN A 102 2.23 11.18 -17.77
CA ASN A 102 2.73 11.61 -16.47
C ASN A 102 4.25 11.45 -16.48
N ASN A 103 4.97 12.56 -16.39
CA ASN A 103 6.42 12.58 -16.11
C ASN A 103 6.77 11.94 -14.75
N ASN A 104 5.76 11.65 -13.92
CA ASN A 104 5.92 11.09 -12.59
C ASN A 104 6.17 9.58 -12.66
N LYS A 105 6.97 9.05 -11.74
CA LYS A 105 7.29 7.62 -11.67
C LYS A 105 6.16 6.86 -10.96
N SER A 106 6.09 5.55 -11.12
CA SER A 106 5.15 4.73 -10.33
C SER A 106 5.49 4.75 -8.83
N CYS A 107 4.46 4.69 -7.97
CA CYS A 107 4.65 4.46 -6.54
C CYS A 107 5.05 3.01 -6.25
N SER A 108 4.75 2.07 -7.15
CA SER A 108 5.34 0.74 -7.07
C SER A 108 6.83 0.82 -7.38
N VAL A 109 7.63 0.03 -6.65
CA VAL A 109 9.04 -0.14 -7.00
C VAL A 109 9.18 -1.15 -8.13
N GLN A 110 8.19 -2.02 -8.34
CA GLN A 110 8.18 -3.04 -9.37
C GLN A 110 7.21 -2.63 -10.46
N VAL A 111 7.72 -2.44 -11.67
CA VAL A 111 6.88 -2.19 -12.86
C VAL A 111 6.86 -3.36 -13.83
N PHE A 112 7.23 -4.55 -13.35
CA PHE A 112 7.16 -5.82 -14.07
C PHE A 112 6.45 -6.90 -13.25
N ALA A 113 6.03 -7.97 -13.92
CA ALA A 113 5.36 -9.10 -13.28
C ALA A 113 6.33 -10.02 -12.52
N TYR A 114 5.96 -10.43 -11.31
CA TYR A 114 6.72 -11.38 -10.48
C TYR A 114 5.80 -12.24 -9.63
N ARG A 115 6.29 -13.40 -9.20
CA ARG A 115 5.52 -14.41 -8.45
C ARG A 115 6.32 -14.96 -7.27
N PHE A 116 5.63 -15.16 -6.15
CA PHE A 116 6.12 -16.01 -5.04
C PHE A 116 5.49 -17.39 -5.14
N GLU A 117 6.28 -18.42 -4.89
CA GLU A 117 5.85 -19.82 -4.86
C GLU A 117 6.48 -20.51 -3.65
N LEU A 118 5.66 -21.18 -2.84
CA LEU A 118 6.11 -22.01 -1.72
C LEU A 118 6.36 -23.44 -2.22
N LEU A 119 7.60 -23.91 -2.06
CA LEU A 119 8.02 -25.27 -2.37
C LEU A 119 8.10 -26.06 -1.05
N ILE A 120 6.96 -26.56 -0.56
CA ILE A 120 6.85 -27.24 0.75
C ILE A 120 7.87 -28.37 0.86
N ASN A 121 7.96 -29.24 -0.15
CA ASN A 121 8.82 -30.41 -0.11
C ASN A 121 10.32 -30.06 -0.07
N GLU A 122 10.68 -28.86 -0.50
CA GLU A 122 12.06 -28.37 -0.51
C GLU A 122 12.36 -27.40 0.63
N ASN A 123 11.37 -27.02 1.44
CA ASN A 123 11.47 -25.93 2.42
C ASN A 123 12.07 -24.66 1.82
N LYS A 124 11.55 -24.24 0.67
CA LYS A 124 12.00 -23.04 -0.04
C LYS A 124 10.85 -22.15 -0.44
N ILE A 125 11.13 -20.86 -0.55
CA ILE A 125 10.27 -19.90 -1.23
C ILE A 125 11.00 -19.46 -2.49
N ARG A 126 10.33 -19.57 -3.64
CA ARG A 126 10.84 -19.15 -4.94
C ARG A 126 10.21 -17.81 -5.33
N LEU A 127 11.05 -16.83 -5.65
CA LEU A 127 10.65 -15.59 -6.33
C LEU A 127 10.95 -15.73 -7.82
N ILE A 128 9.93 -15.67 -8.67
CA ILE A 128 10.04 -15.81 -10.12
C ILE A 128 9.81 -14.44 -10.77
N ILE A 129 10.65 -14.05 -11.72
CA ILE A 129 10.49 -12.83 -12.52
C ILE A 129 9.90 -13.23 -13.86
N ILE A 130 8.71 -12.73 -14.17
CA ILE A 130 7.90 -13.19 -15.31
C ILE A 130 8.14 -12.35 -16.56
N ASP A 131 8.45 -11.07 -16.38
CA ASP A 131 8.76 -10.18 -17.50
C ASP A 131 10.25 -10.27 -17.89
N ASN A 132 10.52 -10.15 -19.19
CA ASN A 132 11.86 -10.08 -19.76
C ASN A 132 12.44 -8.65 -19.75
N ASN A 133 11.60 -7.62 -19.63
CA ASN A 133 12.00 -6.22 -19.51
C ASN A 133 12.48 -5.88 -18.07
N LYS A 134 13.45 -6.66 -17.61
CA LYS A 134 13.96 -6.66 -16.24
C LYS A 134 14.82 -5.42 -15.97
N ILE A 135 14.49 -4.67 -14.93
CA ILE A 135 15.34 -3.60 -14.39
C ILE A 135 16.11 -4.15 -13.19
N GLU A 136 17.44 -4.25 -13.30
CA GLU A 136 18.31 -4.85 -12.29
C GLU A 136 18.10 -4.27 -10.88
N LYS A 137 17.96 -2.94 -10.78
CA LYS A 137 17.73 -2.25 -9.50
C LYS A 137 16.43 -2.67 -8.81
N GLU A 138 15.39 -2.95 -9.57
CA GLU A 138 14.08 -3.36 -9.05
C GLU A 138 14.10 -4.83 -8.60
N ILE A 139 14.81 -5.69 -9.33
CA ILE A 139 15.07 -7.08 -8.92
C ILE A 139 15.91 -7.10 -7.64
N LEU A 140 16.95 -6.27 -7.57
CA LEU A 140 17.78 -6.15 -6.38
C LEU A 140 16.97 -5.63 -5.18
N TRP A 141 15.98 -4.78 -5.42
CA TRP A 141 15.06 -4.35 -4.37
C TRP A 141 14.20 -5.52 -3.84
N LEU A 142 13.64 -6.35 -4.73
CA LEU A 142 12.89 -7.55 -4.32
C LEU A 142 13.77 -8.47 -3.46
N LYS A 143 14.99 -8.76 -3.92
CA LYS A 143 15.94 -9.63 -3.22
C LYS A 143 16.40 -9.06 -1.87
N ASN A 144 16.80 -7.79 -1.82
CA ASN A 144 17.50 -7.23 -0.66
C ASN A 144 16.58 -6.52 0.34
N ASN A 145 15.37 -6.11 -0.07
CA ASN A 145 14.45 -5.36 0.78
C ASN A 145 13.17 -6.13 1.08
N LEU A 146 12.57 -6.77 0.08
CA LEU A 146 11.31 -7.50 0.25
C LEU A 146 11.52 -8.88 0.86
N MET A 147 12.39 -9.71 0.27
CA MET A 147 12.57 -11.10 0.73
C MET A 147 13.00 -11.26 2.18
N PRO A 148 13.93 -10.46 2.73
CA PRO A 148 14.27 -10.55 4.15
C PRO A 148 13.07 -10.24 5.06
N LYS A 149 12.23 -9.27 4.68
CA LYS A 149 10.99 -8.96 5.43
C LYS A 149 9.95 -10.05 5.26
N PHE A 150 9.82 -10.59 4.05
CA PHE A 150 8.86 -11.62 3.73
C PHE A 150 9.12 -12.92 4.51
N ILE A 151 10.37 -13.38 4.53
CA ILE A 151 10.80 -14.54 5.32
C ILE A 151 10.56 -14.28 6.80
N LYS A 152 10.90 -13.08 7.29
CA LYS A 152 10.61 -12.67 8.67
C LYS A 152 9.11 -12.73 8.98
N TRP A 153 8.24 -12.33 8.05
CA TRP A 153 6.78 -12.43 8.24
C TRP A 153 6.29 -13.87 8.29
N CYS A 154 6.91 -14.77 7.53
CA CYS A 154 6.59 -16.19 7.61
C CYS A 154 7.01 -16.81 8.96
N GLN A 155 8.07 -16.29 9.60
CA GLN A 155 8.50 -16.76 10.94
C GLN A 155 7.56 -16.32 12.05
N THR A 156 6.85 -15.23 11.83
CA THR A 156 6.02 -14.63 12.86
C THR A 156 4.61 -15.16 12.75
N ASN A 157 4.11 -15.80 13.81
CA ASN A 157 2.68 -16.00 14.04
C ASN A 157 2.01 -14.66 14.36
N ILE A 158 2.22 -13.65 13.52
CA ILE A 158 1.38 -12.47 13.50
C ILE A 158 0.05 -12.99 12.97
N GLU A 159 -0.87 -13.28 13.90
CA GLU A 159 -2.28 -13.19 13.58
C GLU A 159 -2.45 -11.82 12.94
N ASN A 160 -2.69 -11.82 11.64
CA ASN A 160 -3.08 -10.61 10.96
C ASN A 160 -4.40 -10.20 11.59
N SER A 161 -4.34 -9.31 12.58
CA SER A 161 -5.44 -8.42 12.87
C SER A 161 -5.57 -7.52 11.63
N THR A 162 -6.17 -8.07 10.57
CA THR A 162 -7.08 -7.29 9.74
C THR A 162 -8.10 -6.60 10.64
N GLU A 163 -8.33 -7.13 11.85
CA GLU A 163 -8.99 -6.54 13.02
C GLU A 163 -8.25 -5.41 13.78
N ASN A 164 -7.20 -4.79 13.21
CA ASN A 164 -6.96 -3.37 13.53
C ASN A 164 -7.93 -2.47 12.73
N THR A 165 -9.19 -2.89 12.64
CA THR A 165 -10.38 -2.07 12.36
C THR A 165 -10.70 -1.15 13.55
N THR A 166 -10.04 -1.34 14.69
CA THR A 166 -10.10 -0.43 15.82
C THR A 166 -9.51 0.94 15.42
N LEU A 167 -10.41 1.92 15.26
CA LEU A 167 -10.20 3.38 15.23
C LEU A 167 -10.04 4.10 13.87
N LYS A 168 -10.12 3.44 12.71
CA LYS A 168 -10.14 4.17 11.42
C LYS A 168 -11.56 4.58 11.05
N LEU A 169 -11.93 5.79 11.47
CA LEU A 169 -13.23 6.39 11.14
C LEU A 169 -13.33 6.93 9.71
N ILE A 170 -12.20 7.06 9.00
CA ILE A 170 -12.13 7.62 7.65
C ILE A 170 -11.20 6.81 6.75
N SER A 171 -11.40 6.94 5.43
CA SER A 171 -10.48 6.39 4.44
C SER A 171 -9.13 7.10 4.49
N ILE A 172 -8.04 6.33 4.49
CA ILE A 172 -6.67 6.87 4.41
C ILE A 172 -6.47 7.62 3.08
N GLU A 173 -7.06 7.11 1.99
CA GLU A 173 -6.97 7.74 0.67
C GLU A 173 -7.65 9.11 0.66
N GLU A 174 -8.89 9.18 1.19
CA GLU A 174 -9.64 10.45 1.26
C GLU A 174 -8.94 11.46 2.17
N TYR A 175 -8.48 11.02 3.34
CA TYR A 175 -7.68 11.84 4.26
C TYR A 175 -6.46 12.44 3.57
N GLN A 176 -5.69 11.61 2.84
CA GLN A 176 -4.46 12.05 2.21
C GLN A 176 -4.72 13.04 1.08
N HIS A 177 -5.77 12.80 0.29
CA HIS A 177 -6.17 13.73 -0.76
C HIS A 177 -6.55 15.10 -0.16
N GLU A 178 -7.32 15.09 0.93
CA GLU A 178 -7.69 16.31 1.64
C GLU A 178 -6.47 17.03 2.25
N TYR A 179 -5.56 16.27 2.86
CA TYR A 179 -4.33 16.81 3.44
C TYR A 179 -3.42 17.45 2.40
N GLU A 180 -3.20 16.81 1.25
CA GLU A 180 -2.42 17.42 0.18
C GLU A 180 -3.12 18.67 -0.39
N ARG A 181 -4.44 18.67 -0.53
CA ARG A 181 -5.22 19.84 -0.94
C ARG A 181 -5.01 21.02 0.00
N LEU A 182 -5.15 20.80 1.32
CA LEU A 182 -4.94 21.83 2.33
C LEU A 182 -3.49 22.30 2.37
N LYS A 183 -2.53 21.38 2.26
CA LYS A 183 -1.10 21.68 2.22
C LYS A 183 -0.72 22.58 1.04
N ILE A 184 -1.25 22.31 -0.15
CA ILE A 184 -1.04 23.14 -1.35
C ILE A 184 -1.68 24.52 -1.15
N LYS A 185 -2.92 24.55 -0.64
CA LYS A 185 -3.70 25.78 -0.54
C LYS A 185 -3.19 26.72 0.56
N TYR A 186 -2.80 26.18 1.71
CA TYR A 186 -2.54 26.98 2.91
C TYR A 186 -1.11 26.85 3.44
N GLY A 187 -0.42 25.73 3.19
CA GLY A 187 0.84 25.40 3.87
C GLY A 187 1.92 26.49 3.77
N LYS A 188 2.18 27.00 2.56
CA LYS A 188 3.19 28.07 2.36
C LYS A 188 2.79 29.37 3.06
N TYR A 189 1.51 29.74 2.96
CA TYR A 189 1.02 30.99 3.53
C TYR A 189 1.07 30.96 5.06
N LEU A 190 0.53 29.90 5.68
CA LEU A 190 0.49 29.74 7.13
C LEU A 190 1.89 29.64 7.74
N THR A 191 2.82 28.91 7.10
CA THR A 191 4.20 28.83 7.58
C THR A 191 4.96 30.16 7.48
N THR A 192 4.67 30.97 6.45
CA THR A 192 5.32 32.28 6.25
C THR A 192 4.79 33.35 7.22
N ASN A 193 3.51 33.26 7.57
CA ASN A 193 2.83 34.24 8.42
C ASN A 193 2.51 33.65 9.80
N TRP A 194 3.35 32.74 10.29
CA TRP A 194 3.14 32.10 11.58
C TRP A 194 3.40 33.08 12.70
N CYS A 195 2.40 33.31 13.54
CA CYS A 195 2.44 34.33 14.60
C CYS A 195 2.87 33.75 15.96
N GLU A 196 2.91 32.42 16.10
CA GLU A 196 3.27 31.75 17.35
C GLU A 196 4.79 31.57 17.48
N SER A 197 5.26 31.43 18.72
CA SER A 197 6.69 31.21 19.01
C SER A 197 7.17 29.78 18.71
N THR A 198 6.27 28.90 18.32
CA THR A 198 6.54 27.50 18.00
C THR A 198 7.02 27.33 16.55
N ASP A 199 7.61 26.18 16.23
CA ASP A 199 8.12 25.91 14.88
C ASP A 199 6.97 25.76 13.86
N PRO A 200 6.81 26.69 12.89
CA PRO A 200 5.77 26.60 11.87
C PRO A 200 5.88 25.33 11.01
N GLN A 201 7.10 24.80 10.81
CA GLN A 201 7.30 23.58 10.01
C GLN A 201 6.79 22.33 10.70
N LYS A 202 6.50 22.39 12.00
CA LYS A 202 5.88 21.32 12.76
C LYS A 202 4.38 21.57 12.91
N HIS A 203 4.01 22.70 13.50
CA HIS A 203 2.65 22.92 13.99
C HIS A 203 1.63 23.16 12.87
N VAL A 204 1.98 23.95 11.84
CA VAL A 204 1.07 24.18 10.70
C VAL A 204 0.65 22.86 10.05
N PHE A 205 1.58 21.92 9.89
CA PHE A 205 1.30 20.66 9.21
C PHE A 205 0.58 19.65 10.12
N GLU A 206 0.78 19.71 11.44
CA GLU A 206 -0.03 18.99 12.42
C GLU A 206 -1.50 19.47 12.35
N ASP A 207 -1.72 20.79 12.36
CA ASP A 207 -3.06 21.40 12.30
C ASP A 207 -3.76 21.11 10.98
N LEU A 208 -3.05 21.20 9.85
CA LEU A 208 -3.58 20.80 8.55
C LEU A 208 -3.95 19.30 8.55
N GLY A 209 -3.19 18.46 9.26
CA GLY A 209 -3.52 17.04 9.44
C GLY A 209 -4.85 16.85 10.16
N ILE A 210 -5.01 17.50 11.31
CA ILE A 210 -6.25 17.46 12.10
C ILE A 210 -7.44 17.98 11.28
N ALA A 211 -7.30 19.14 10.63
CA ALA A 211 -8.33 19.72 9.78
C ALA A 211 -8.73 18.76 8.65
N SER A 212 -7.76 18.09 8.03
CA SER A 212 -8.03 17.10 6.97
C SER A 212 -8.82 15.90 7.48
N TYR A 213 -8.48 15.41 8.67
CA TYR A 213 -9.22 14.33 9.32
C TYR A 213 -10.67 14.75 9.57
N LEU A 214 -10.88 15.89 10.22
CA LEU A 214 -12.21 16.38 10.57
C LEU A 214 -13.07 16.64 9.33
N LEU A 215 -12.52 17.33 8.31
CA LEU A 215 -13.24 17.59 7.07
C LEU A 215 -13.61 16.30 6.33
N THR A 216 -12.70 15.31 6.31
CA THR A 216 -12.97 14.01 5.68
C THR A 216 -14.07 13.27 6.42
N TYR A 217 -13.95 13.18 7.75
CA TYR A 217 -14.92 12.54 8.61
C TYR A 217 -16.30 13.19 8.47
N TRP A 218 -16.37 14.51 8.58
CA TRP A 218 -17.61 15.27 8.46
C TRP A 218 -18.30 15.12 7.11
N ARG A 219 -17.59 15.01 5.99
CA ARG A 219 -18.23 14.74 4.68
C ARG A 219 -18.99 13.42 4.66
N GLN A 220 -18.43 12.38 5.29
CA GLN A 220 -19.10 11.09 5.43
C GLN A 220 -20.39 11.22 6.28
N TYR A 221 -20.34 12.03 7.34
CA TYR A 221 -21.49 12.29 8.22
C TYR A 221 -22.55 13.20 7.58
N SER A 222 -22.17 14.26 6.89
CA SER A 222 -23.12 15.19 6.26
C SER A 222 -23.92 14.53 5.13
N SER A 223 -23.36 13.51 4.50
CA SER A 223 -24.09 12.67 3.52
C SER A 223 -25.19 11.85 4.19
N SER A 224 -25.08 11.59 5.49
CA SER A 224 -26.00 10.76 6.28
C SER A 224 -26.99 11.58 7.11
N PHE A 225 -26.75 12.88 7.32
CA PHE A 225 -27.57 13.75 8.17
C PHE A 225 -27.88 15.09 7.48
N GLN A 226 -29.16 15.48 7.44
CA GLN A 226 -29.65 16.71 6.79
C GLN A 226 -29.26 18.02 7.50
N LYS A 227 -28.55 17.98 8.63
CA LYS A 227 -28.21 19.17 9.43
C LYS A 227 -26.75 19.59 9.23
N PRO A 228 -26.44 20.90 9.21
CA PRO A 228 -25.07 21.38 9.14
C PRO A 228 -24.30 20.94 10.39
N ILE A 229 -23.06 20.49 10.18
CA ILE A 229 -22.16 20.09 11.27
C ILE A 229 -21.72 21.33 12.03
N LYS A 230 -21.87 21.28 13.36
CA LYS A 230 -21.40 22.31 14.28
C LYS A 230 -20.36 21.67 15.19
N PHE A 231 -19.23 22.34 15.40
CA PHE A 231 -18.20 21.89 16.31
C PHE A 231 -17.71 23.07 17.15
N ILE A 232 -17.14 22.76 18.31
CA ILE A 232 -16.51 23.72 19.23
C ILE A 232 -15.10 23.21 19.47
N ASP A 233 -14.11 24.07 19.25
CA ASP A 233 -12.72 23.78 19.59
C ASP A 233 -12.47 24.24 21.04
N LEU A 234 -12.06 23.31 21.90
CA LEU A 234 -11.82 23.56 23.32
C LEU A 234 -10.32 23.57 23.56
N GLY A 235 -9.80 24.72 23.99
CA GLY A 235 -8.35 24.90 24.20
C GLY A 235 -7.59 25.27 22.93
N CYS A 236 -8.25 25.94 21.98
CA CYS A 236 -7.68 26.35 20.68
C CYS A 236 -6.48 27.29 20.75
N GLY A 237 -6.12 27.85 21.92
CA GLY A 237 -5.08 28.86 22.01
C GLY A 237 -5.35 30.04 21.04
N ASN A 238 -4.30 30.48 20.34
CA ASN A 238 -4.35 31.52 19.30
C ASN A 238 -4.47 30.96 17.87
N SER A 239 -4.69 29.64 17.71
CA SER A 239 -4.74 28.94 16.42
C SER A 239 -5.85 29.45 15.48
#